data_AF-A0A2V8H220-F1
#
_entry.id   AF-A0A2V8H220-F1
#
_cell.length_a   1.000
_cell.length_b   1.000
_cell.length_c   1.000
_cell.angle_alpha   90.00
_cell.angle_beta   90.00
_cell.angle_gamma   90.00
#
_symmetry.space_group_name_H-M   'P 1'
#
loop_
_entity.id
_entity.type
_entity.pdbx_description
1 polymer ?
#
loop_
_entity_poly.entity_id
_entity_poly.type
_entity_poly.pdbx_seq_one_letter_code
_entity_poly.pdbx_strand_id
1 'polypeptide(L)' 'PGESKHANIGISLPGSGEEPKAPVYADGRLMTTLKGGTIVKEFIDILDEYVDTRFRR' A
#
# COMPACT_ATOMS: atom_id res chain seq x y z
N PRO A 1 8.90 8.69 -8.39
CA PRO A 1 9.66 8.46 -7.13
C PRO A 1 9.53 9.57 -6.06
N GLY A 2 8.95 10.74 -6.37
CA GLY A 2 8.85 11.88 -5.45
C GLY A 2 7.56 11.96 -4.61
N GLU A 3 6.44 11.43 -5.08
CA GLU A 3 5.13 11.64 -4.40
C GLU A 3 4.89 10.71 -3.21
N SER A 4 5.51 9.53 -3.18
CA SER A 4 5.39 8.59 -2.06
C SER A 4 6.18 9.00 -0.80
N LYS A 5 6.94 10.10 -0.84
CA LYS A 5 7.66 10.64 0.33
C LYS A 5 6.77 11.46 1.27
N HIS A 6 5.60 11.91 0.81
CA HIS A 6 4.65 12.71 1.58
C HIS A 6 3.36 11.95 1.93
N ALA A 7 3.24 10.68 1.49
CA ALA A 7 2.07 9.87 1.76
C ALA A 7 2.20 9.15 3.11
N ASN A 8 1.15 9.20 3.92
CA ASN A 8 1.05 8.41 5.14
C ASN A 8 1.06 6.90 4.83
N ILE A 9 0.39 6.51 3.74
CA ILE A 9 0.40 5.16 3.20
C ILE A 9 0.32 5.22 1.66
N GLY A 10 0.99 4.31 0.97
CA GLY A 10 0.96 4.22 -0.49
C GLY A 10 1.34 2.83 -1.01
N ILE A 11 0.86 2.49 -2.21
CA ILE A 11 1.12 1.22 -2.89
C ILE A 11 1.81 1.45 -4.22
N SER A 12 2.81 0.62 -4.56
CA SER A 12 3.39 0.57 -5.89
C SER A 12 2.78 -0.59 -6.66
N LEU A 13 1.90 -0.30 -7.61
CA LEU A 13 1.32 -1.33 -8.47
C LEU A 13 2.37 -1.85 -9.47
N PRO A 14 2.34 -3.16 -9.79
CA PRO A 14 3.23 -3.75 -10.79
C PRO A 14 2.92 -3.22 -12.19
N GLY A 15 3.95 -3.10 -13.04
CA GLY A 15 3.78 -2.74 -14.44
C GLY A 15 3.10 -3.85 -15.26
N SER A 16 2.61 -3.48 -16.44
CA SER A 16 1.97 -4.43 -17.36
C SER A 16 3.00 -5.44 -17.88
N GLY A 17 2.94 -6.68 -17.38
CA GLY A 17 3.87 -7.77 -17.72
C GLY A 17 4.85 -8.17 -16.61
N GLU A 18 4.80 -7.52 -15.44
CA GLU A 18 5.61 -7.89 -14.28
C GLU A 18 4.89 -8.89 -13.37
N GLU A 19 5.64 -9.53 -12.47
CA GLU A 19 5.06 -10.36 -11.42
C GLU A 19 3.99 -9.56 -10.66
N PRO A 20 2.83 -10.16 -10.33
CA PRO A 20 1.74 -9.46 -9.66
C PRO A 20 2.11 -9.25 -8.19
N LYS A 21 3.08 -8.36 -7.92
CA LYS A 21 3.60 -8.00 -6.61
C LYS A 21 3.57 -6.49 -6.46
N ALA A 22 2.98 -6.01 -5.37
CA ALA A 22 2.83 -4.60 -5.09
C ALA A 22 3.32 -4.30 -3.66
N PRO A 23 4.50 -3.68 -3.50
CA PRO A 23 4.95 -3.24 -2.18
C PRO A 23 4.09 -2.08 -1.67
N VAL A 24 3.68 -2.18 -0.41
CA VAL A 24 2.93 -1.18 0.34
C VAL A 24 3.87 -0.52 1.33
N TYR A 25 3.93 0.80 1.30
CA TYR A 25 4.73 1.64 2.17
C TYR A 25 3.81 2.43 3.10
N ALA A 26 4.10 2.42 4.40
CA ALA A 26 3.44 3.25 5.41
C ALA A 26 4.51 4.06 6.16
N ASP A 27 4.29 5.37 6.31
CA ASP A 27 5.22 6.29 6.97
C ASP A 27 6.66 6.22 6.42
N GLY A 28 6.79 5.99 5.11
CA GLY A 28 8.08 5.85 4.44
C GLY A 28 8.82 4.55 4.73
N ARG A 29 8.20 3.57 5.39
CA ARG A 29 8.73 2.22 5.63
C ARG A 29 7.94 1.18 4.85
N LEU A 30 8.62 0.15 4.37
CA LEU A 30 7.94 -1.00 3.75
C LEU A 30 7.12 -1.72 4.82
N MET A 31 5.80 -1.74 4.65
CA MET A 31 4.88 -2.39 5.58
C MET A 31 4.68 -3.85 5.18
N THR A 32 4.30 -4.09 3.93
CA THR A 32 4.05 -5.43 3.39
C THR A 32 4.20 -5.43 1.87
N THR A 33 4.25 -6.62 1.27
CA THR A 33 4.21 -6.78 -0.19
C THR A 33 3.01 -7.65 -0.54
N LEU A 34 2.01 -7.03 -1.16
CA LEU A 34 0.82 -7.73 -1.64
C LEU A 34 1.17 -8.48 -2.92
N LYS A 35 0.55 -9.64 -3.13
CA LYS A 35 0.79 -10.46 -4.32
C LYS A 35 -0.50 -11.11 -4.84
N GLY A 36 -0.58 -11.31 -6.15
CA GLY A 36 -1.71 -11.96 -6.81
C GLY A 36 -2.78 -10.98 -7.33
N GLY A 37 -3.98 -11.50 -7.62
CA GLY A 37 -5.07 -10.71 -8.20
C GLY A 37 -5.88 -9.88 -7.20
N THR A 38 -5.66 -10.06 -5.90
CA THR A 38 -6.43 -9.40 -4.82
C THR A 38 -5.73 -8.18 -4.23
N ILE A 39 -4.64 -7.71 -4.83
CA ILE A 39 -3.82 -6.58 -4.35
C ILE A 39 -4.68 -5.35 -4.02
N VAL A 40 -5.64 -5.00 -4.89
CA VAL A 40 -6.50 -3.83 -4.68
C VAL A 40 -7.36 -4.00 -3.44
N LYS A 41 -7.94 -5.19 -3.25
CA LYS A 41 -8.81 -5.48 -2.11
C LYS A 41 -8.02 -5.43 -0.81
N GLU A 42 -6.89 -6.13 -0.77
CA GLU A 42 -6.03 -6.16 0.43
C GLU A 42 -5.48 -4.77 0.77
N PHE A 43 -5.17 -3.94 -0.24
CA PHE A 43 -4.75 -2.57 0.01
C PHE A 43 -5.87 -1.71 0.63
N ILE A 44 -7.12 -1.88 0.19
CA ILE A 44 -8.26 -1.17 0.78
C ILE A 44 -8.44 -1.58 2.25
N ASP A 45 -8.37 -2.88 2.56
CA ASP A 45 -8.45 -3.38 3.94
C ASP A 45 -7.35 -2.78 4.83
N ILE A 46 -6.10 -2.76 4.34
CA ILE A 46 -4.97 -2.15 5.06
C ILE A 46 -5.17 -0.64 5.24
N LEU A 47 -5.69 0.05 4.22
CA LEU A 47 -5.94 1.47 4.28
C LEU A 47 -7.02 1.81 5.31
N ASP A 48 -8.09 1.02 5.38
CA ASP A 48 -9.16 1.19 6.37
C ASP A 48 -8.62 0.98 7.79
N GLU A 49 -7.88 -0.10 8.03
CA GLU A 49 -7.22 -0.37 9.33
C GLU A 49 -6.23 0.74 9.71
N TYR A 50 -5.45 1.24 8.75
CA TYR A 50 -4.49 2.32 8.97
C TYR A 50 -5.20 3.63 9.34
N VAL A 51 -6.30 3.96 8.67
CA VAL A 51 -7.11 5.14 8.98
C VAL A 51 -7.76 5.01 10.36
N ASP A 52 -8.32 3.84 10.68
CA ASP A 52 -8.93 3.56 11.98
C ASP A 52 -7.88 3.69 13.11
N THR A 53 -6.71 3.10 12.94
CA THR A 53 -5.66 3.12 13.96
C THR A 53 -5.06 4.51 14.16
N ARG A 54 -4.94 5.31 13.09
CA ARG A 54 -4.21 6.60 13.13
C ARG A 54 -5.10 7.81 13.37
N PHE A 55 -6.35 7.80 12.91
CA PHE A 55 -7.25 8.97 12.94
C PHE A 55 -8.46 8.81 13.84
N ARG A 56 -8.73 7.61 14.37
CA ARG A 56 -9.78 7.41 15.37
C ARG A 56 -9.28 7.96 16.71
N ARG A 57 -9.85 9.11 17.06
CA ARG A 57 -9.54 9.91 18.25
C ARG A 57 -10.47 9.57 19.41
#